data_AF-A0A3S1C8M0-F1
#
_entry.id   AF-A0A3S1C8M0-F1
#
_cell.length_a   1.000
_cell.length_b   1.000
_cell.length_c   1.000
_cell.angle_alpha   90.00
_cell.angle_beta   90.00
_cell.angle_gamma   90.00
#
_symmetry.space_group_name_H-M   'P 1'
#
loop_
_entity.id
_entity.type
_entity.pdbx_description
1 polymer ?
#
loop_
_entity_poly.entity_id
_entity_poly.type
_entity_poly.pdbx_seq_one_letter_code
_entity_poly.pdbx_strand_id
1 'polypeptide(L)'
;MMFKIKDKAVLDRICGKVPTLKTCMSTHTASCWDSDITRFSTFFKDTMDYICTPAGKTVALNAAKTSCTMDPQFDQWFLGMKQTCETNFVTSVVAVMQSKTDNIDSSDICPLEATLNACVKTGMSNKCGSEMTTLIEKMWSLWMDPWLSD
;
A
#
# COMPACT_ATOMS: atom_id res chain seq x y z
N MET A 1 -12.74 0.03 -0.98
CA MET A 1 -13.04 -0.65 -2.28
C MET A 1 -11.94 -1.67 -2.55
N MET A 2 -11.93 -2.79 -1.81
CA MET A 2 -11.01 -3.88 -2.10
C MET A 2 -11.57 -4.79 -3.19
N PHE A 3 -10.68 -5.04 -4.15
CA PHE A 3 -10.92 -5.62 -5.45
C PHE A 3 -11.62 -6.98 -5.35
N LYS A 4 -12.90 -7.05 -5.74
CA LYS A 4 -13.61 -8.32 -6.01
C LYS A 4 -13.12 -8.94 -7.33
N ILE A 5 -11.81 -9.11 -7.51
CA ILE A 5 -11.21 -9.71 -8.70
C ILE A 5 -11.15 -11.22 -8.48
N LYS A 6 -12.28 -11.90 -8.65
CA LYS A 6 -12.34 -13.37 -8.51
C LYS A 6 -12.03 -14.11 -9.80
N ASP A 7 -11.93 -13.40 -10.91
CA ASP A 7 -11.83 -13.97 -12.24
C ASP A 7 -10.70 -13.30 -13.03
N LYS A 8 -9.83 -14.14 -13.59
CA LYS A 8 -8.76 -13.73 -14.49
C LYS A 8 -9.30 -12.93 -15.68
N ALA A 9 -10.47 -13.26 -16.22
CA ALA A 9 -11.09 -12.52 -17.31
C ALA A 9 -11.56 -11.11 -16.90
N VAL A 10 -11.91 -10.90 -15.62
CA VAL A 10 -12.18 -9.56 -15.09
C VAL A 10 -10.88 -8.77 -14.97
N LEU A 11 -9.83 -9.40 -14.43
CA LEU A 11 -8.51 -8.79 -14.29
C LEU A 11 -7.92 -8.39 -15.65
N ASP A 12 -8.00 -9.27 -16.65
CA ASP A 12 -7.52 -9.01 -18.01
C ASP A 12 -8.29 -7.87 -18.68
N ARG A 13 -9.61 -7.78 -18.48
CA ARG A 13 -10.42 -6.64 -18.95
C ARG A 13 -10.03 -5.33 -18.27
N ILE A 14 -9.79 -5.34 -16.96
CA ILE A 14 -9.33 -4.16 -16.23
C ILE A 14 -7.97 -3.73 -16.78
N CYS A 15 -7.03 -4.67 -16.91
CA CYS A 15 -5.68 -4.39 -17.42
C CYS A 15 -5.68 -3.89 -18.86
N GLY A 16 -6.59 -4.36 -19.71
CA GLY A 16 -6.79 -3.81 -21.05
C GLY A 16 -7.25 -2.35 -21.08
N LYS A 17 -7.88 -1.86 -19.99
CA LYS A 17 -8.34 -0.47 -19.85
C LYS A 17 -7.35 0.45 -19.13
N VAL A 18 -6.33 -0.12 -18.48
CA VAL A 18 -5.32 0.65 -17.74
C VAL A 18 -4.65 1.73 -18.61
N PRO A 19 -4.23 1.48 -19.87
CA PRO A 19 -3.63 2.52 -20.70
C PRO A 19 -4.53 3.76 -20.86
N THR A 20 -5.82 3.56 -21.15
CA THR A 20 -6.80 4.65 -21.28
C THR A 20 -6.99 5.40 -19.97
N LEU A 21 -7.09 4.68 -18.85
CA LEU A 21 -7.22 5.27 -17.53
C LEU A 21 -5.99 6.10 -17.16
N LYS A 22 -4.78 5.60 -17.46
CA LYS A 22 -3.51 6.31 -17.22
C LYS A 22 -3.42 7.60 -18.02
N THR A 23 -3.87 7.59 -19.27
CA THR A 23 -3.93 8.80 -20.11
C THR A 23 -4.88 9.82 -19.48
N CYS A 24 -6.10 9.40 -19.12
CA CYS A 24 -7.08 10.26 -18.46
C CYS A 24 -6.52 10.88 -17.17
N MET A 25 -5.96 10.05 -16.29
CA MET A 25 -5.34 10.52 -15.05
C MET A 25 -4.22 11.50 -15.35
N SER A 26 -3.25 11.16 -16.21
CA SER A 26 -2.09 12.04 -16.47
C SER A 26 -2.52 13.41 -17.02
N THR A 27 -3.58 13.47 -17.84
CA THR A 27 -4.15 14.73 -18.34
C THR A 27 -4.78 15.58 -17.24
N HIS A 28 -5.50 14.98 -16.30
CA HIS A 28 -6.24 15.72 -15.26
C HIS A 28 -5.46 15.94 -13.96
N THR A 29 -4.46 15.09 -13.68
CA THR A 29 -3.61 15.23 -12.49
C THR A 29 -2.69 16.43 -12.62
N ALA A 30 -2.18 16.71 -13.83
CA ALA A 30 -1.35 17.89 -14.11
C ALA A 30 -2.09 19.23 -13.86
N SER A 31 -3.42 19.21 -13.89
CA SER A 31 -4.28 20.37 -13.57
C SER A 31 -4.76 20.41 -12.11
N CYS A 32 -4.46 19.40 -11.29
CA CYS A 32 -4.79 19.41 -9.86
C CYS A 32 -3.69 20.10 -9.06
N TRP A 33 -4.05 21.15 -8.32
CA TRP A 33 -3.14 21.79 -7.36
C TRP A 33 -3.07 21.08 -6.00
N ASP A 34 -3.93 20.09 -5.80
CA ASP A 34 -3.96 19.28 -4.60
C ASP A 34 -2.88 18.18 -4.67
N SER A 35 -1.91 18.28 -3.75
CA SER A 35 -0.79 17.34 -3.65
C SER A 35 -1.25 15.93 -3.27
N ASP A 36 -2.31 15.80 -2.48
CA ASP A 36 -2.81 14.51 -2.02
C ASP A 36 -3.52 13.78 -3.16
N ILE A 37 -4.29 14.51 -3.98
CA ILE A 37 -4.91 13.94 -5.20
C ILE A 37 -3.84 13.51 -6.21
N THR A 38 -2.80 14.32 -6.37
CA THR A 38 -1.68 14.00 -7.26
C THR A 38 -0.95 12.74 -6.81
N ARG A 39 -0.68 12.65 -5.50
CA ARG A 39 -0.01 11.50 -4.89
C ARG A 39 -0.84 10.23 -4.97
N PHE A 40 -2.13 10.31 -4.64
CA PHE A 40 -3.06 9.19 -4.77
C PHE A 40 -3.12 8.69 -6.22
N SER A 41 -3.12 9.60 -7.18
CA SER A 41 -3.13 9.26 -8.61
C SER A 41 -1.87 8.51 -9.03
N THR A 42 -0.69 8.94 -8.55
CA THR A 42 0.57 8.21 -8.76
C THR A 42 0.53 6.82 -8.13
N PHE A 43 0.13 6.71 -6.86
CA PHE A 43 0.01 5.42 -6.18
C PHE A 43 -0.94 4.45 -6.87
N PHE A 44 -2.08 4.95 -7.33
CA PHE A 44 -3.04 4.15 -8.06
C PHE A 44 -2.44 3.67 -9.39
N LYS A 45 -1.70 4.52 -10.10
CA LYS A 45 -1.04 4.19 -11.37
C LYS A 45 0.00 3.08 -11.19
N ASP A 46 0.89 3.21 -10.20
CA ASP A 46 1.95 2.23 -9.92
C ASP A 46 1.35 0.89 -9.46
N THR A 47 0.30 0.95 -8.64
CA THR A 47 -0.43 -0.24 -8.19
C THR A 47 -1.06 -0.98 -9.38
N MET A 48 -1.70 -0.25 -10.30
CA MET A 48 -2.33 -0.84 -11.49
C MET A 48 -1.29 -1.40 -12.47
N ASP A 49 -0.16 -0.71 -12.66
CA ASP A 49 0.94 -1.19 -13.49
C ASP A 49 1.49 -2.52 -12.96
N TYR A 50 1.75 -2.60 -11.65
CA TYR A 50 2.18 -3.83 -11.01
C TYR A 50 1.14 -4.95 -11.14
N ILE A 51 -0.12 -4.71 -10.74
CA ILE A 51 -1.20 -5.70 -10.79
C ILE A 51 -1.39 -6.27 -12.20
N CYS A 52 -1.11 -5.48 -13.23
CA CYS A 52 -1.24 -5.89 -14.63
C CYS A 52 -0.03 -6.61 -15.23
N THR A 53 1.09 -6.72 -14.50
CA THR A 53 2.19 -7.63 -14.85
C THR A 53 1.78 -9.11 -14.62
N PRO A 54 2.45 -10.09 -15.27
CA PRO A 54 2.18 -11.52 -14.99
C PRO A 54 2.33 -11.90 -13.52
N ALA A 55 3.34 -11.34 -12.83
CA ALA A 55 3.57 -11.58 -11.41
C ALA A 55 2.47 -10.95 -10.55
N GLY A 56 2.14 -9.67 -10.78
CA GLY A 56 1.07 -8.99 -10.06
C GLY A 56 -0.29 -9.62 -10.26
N LYS A 57 -0.61 -10.11 -11.47
CA LYS A 57 -1.86 -10.82 -11.73
C LYS A 57 -1.98 -12.09 -10.89
N THR A 58 -0.88 -12.83 -10.76
CA THR A 58 -0.84 -14.05 -9.93
C THR A 58 -1.08 -13.71 -8.46
N VAL A 59 -0.39 -12.69 -7.94
CA VAL A 59 -0.56 -12.23 -6.54
C VAL A 59 -1.99 -11.75 -6.29
N ALA A 60 -2.56 -10.93 -7.18
CA ALA A 60 -3.92 -10.41 -7.06
C ALA A 60 -4.97 -11.54 -7.07
N LEU A 61 -4.84 -12.52 -7.97
CA LEU A 61 -5.75 -13.66 -8.04
C LEU A 61 -5.63 -14.60 -6.84
N ASN A 62 -4.43 -14.73 -6.27
CA ASN A 62 -4.23 -15.52 -5.05
C ASN A 62 -4.79 -14.80 -3.82
N ALA A 63 -4.54 -13.50 -3.69
CA ALA A 63 -5.12 -12.67 -2.64
C ALA A 63 -6.65 -12.69 -2.69
N ALA A 64 -7.25 -12.70 -3.88
CA ALA A 64 -8.70 -12.76 -4.07
C ALA A 64 -9.37 -14.06 -3.58
N LYS A 65 -8.59 -15.12 -3.33
CA LYS A 65 -9.05 -16.39 -2.75
C LYS A 65 -9.07 -16.37 -1.23
N THR A 66 -8.48 -15.35 -0.60
CA THR A 66 -8.45 -15.23 0.86
C THR A 66 -9.81 -14.83 1.42
N SER A 67 -10.06 -15.23 2.66
CA SER A 67 -11.28 -14.88 3.42
C SER A 67 -11.52 -13.37 3.50
N CYS A 68 -10.45 -12.57 3.53
CA CYS A 68 -10.52 -11.11 3.62
C CYS A 68 -11.13 -10.43 2.40
N THR A 69 -11.09 -11.04 1.22
CA THR A 69 -11.72 -10.49 0.01
C THR A 69 -13.25 -10.45 0.10
N MET A 70 -13.82 -11.28 0.98
CA MET A 70 -15.26 -11.41 1.20
C MET A 70 -15.71 -10.84 2.54
N ASP A 71 -14.78 -10.44 3.39
CA ASP A 71 -15.06 -9.85 4.70
C ASP A 71 -15.50 -8.38 4.51
N PRO A 72 -16.79 -8.05 4.74
CA PRO A 72 -17.28 -6.68 4.59
C PRO A 72 -16.69 -5.71 5.61
N GLN A 73 -16.10 -6.22 6.69
CA GLN A 73 -15.43 -5.42 7.72
C GLN A 73 -13.92 -5.31 7.47
N PHE A 74 -13.40 -5.87 6.37
CA PHE A 74 -11.97 -5.86 6.11
C PHE A 74 -11.40 -4.45 5.98
N ASP A 75 -12.07 -3.57 5.21
CA ASP A 75 -11.65 -2.17 5.05
C ASP A 75 -11.53 -1.48 6.42
N GLN A 76 -12.53 -1.63 7.30
CA GLN A 76 -12.52 -1.02 8.64
C GLN A 76 -11.44 -1.63 9.55
N TRP A 77 -11.31 -2.96 9.55
CA TRP A 77 -10.28 -3.65 10.34
C TRP A 77 -8.88 -3.24 9.89
N PHE A 78 -8.64 -3.17 8.57
CA PHE A 78 -7.34 -2.82 8.01
C PHE A 78 -6.95 -1.39 8.38
N LEU A 79 -7.89 -0.45 8.28
CA LEU A 79 -7.68 0.93 8.70
C LEU A 79 -7.35 1.03 10.20
N GLY A 80 -8.08 0.31 11.06
CA GLY A 80 -7.80 0.31 12.50
C GLY A 80 -6.45 -0.33 12.86
N MET A 81 -6.10 -1.43 12.20
CA MET A 81 -4.79 -2.09 12.36
C MET A 81 -3.65 -1.19 11.88
N LYS A 82 -3.80 -0.57 10.71
CA LYS A 82 -2.84 0.39 10.16
C LYS A 82 -2.63 1.57 11.12
N GLN A 83 -3.71 2.18 11.60
CA GLN A 83 -3.66 3.29 12.55
C GLN A 83 -2.93 2.89 13.85
N THR A 84 -3.13 1.67 14.34
CA THR A 84 -2.42 1.15 15.51
C THR A 84 -0.92 1.03 15.23
N CYS A 85 -0.54 0.45 14.08
CA CYS A 85 0.87 0.34 13.68
C CYS A 85 1.54 1.72 13.50
N GLU A 86 0.85 2.68 12.88
CA GLU A 86 1.33 4.07 12.73
C GLU A 86 1.47 4.77 14.08
N THR A 87 0.54 4.56 15.01
CA THR A 87 0.61 5.15 16.36
C THR A 87 1.83 4.61 17.12
N ASN A 88 2.11 3.30 17.01
CA ASN A 88 3.29 2.69 17.62
C ASN A 88 4.59 3.20 17.00
N PHE A 89 4.61 3.38 15.67
CA PHE A 89 5.73 3.98 14.96
C PHE A 89 5.99 5.42 15.44
N VAL A 90 4.97 6.29 15.45
CA VAL A 90 5.09 7.68 15.92
C VAL A 90 5.56 7.73 17.38
N THR A 91 5.02 6.88 18.24
CA THR A 91 5.46 6.80 19.64
C THR A 91 6.95 6.44 19.74
N SER A 92 7.42 5.52 18.90
CA SER A 92 8.83 5.10 18.86
C SER A 92 9.73 6.20 18.32
N VAL A 93 9.30 6.91 17.26
CA VAL A 93 9.99 8.09 16.73
C VAL A 93 10.10 9.16 17.82
N VAL A 94 9.00 9.51 18.48
CA VAL A 94 9.00 10.51 19.56
C VAL A 94 9.94 10.10 20.69
N ALA A 95 9.97 8.83 21.08
CA ALA A 95 10.91 8.33 22.09
C ALA A 95 12.37 8.48 21.65
N VAL A 96 12.69 8.19 20.38
CA VAL A 96 14.02 8.44 19.82
C VAL A 96 14.36 9.93 19.84
N MET A 97 13.45 10.78 19.37
CA MET A 97 13.62 12.25 19.37
C MET A 97 13.82 12.81 20.78
N GLN A 98 13.15 12.26 21.79
CA GLN A 98 13.31 12.67 23.20
C GLN A 98 14.59 12.11 23.83
N SER A 99 15.08 10.97 23.36
CA SER A 99 16.31 10.35 23.86
C SER A 99 17.59 10.98 23.33
N LYS A 100 17.50 11.73 22.22
CA LYS A 100 18.63 12.43 21.59
C LYS A 100 18.56 13.93 21.83
N THR A 101 19.62 14.48 22.40
CA THR A 101 19.74 15.93 22.67
C THR A 101 20.27 16.73 21.48
N ASP A 102 21.01 16.10 20.56
CA ASP A 102 21.58 16.73 19.37
C ASP A 102 21.17 15.96 18.10
N ASN A 103 20.90 16.72 17.03
CA ASN A 103 20.52 16.32 15.66
C ASN A 103 20.07 14.86 15.45
N ILE A 104 18.77 14.70 15.18
CA ILE A 104 18.20 13.45 14.64
C ILE A 104 18.60 13.34 13.17
N ASP A 105 19.18 12.22 12.79
CA ASP A 105 19.45 11.90 11.39
C ASP A 105 18.51 10.80 10.87
N SER A 106 18.51 10.60 9.56
CA SER A 106 17.68 9.58 8.91
C SER A 106 18.02 8.17 9.42
N SER A 107 19.28 7.91 9.81
CA SER A 107 19.72 6.59 10.28
C SER A 107 19.12 6.19 11.62
N ASP A 108 18.65 7.15 12.41
CA ASP A 108 17.92 6.93 13.66
C ASP A 108 16.46 6.52 13.46
N ILE A 109 15.84 7.00 12.38
CA ILE A 109 14.41 6.85 12.12
C ILE A 109 14.13 5.73 11.11
N CYS A 110 14.98 5.54 10.11
CA CYS A 110 14.82 4.50 9.08
C CYS A 110 14.64 3.08 9.66
N PRO A 111 15.35 2.64 10.73
CA PRO A 111 15.12 1.32 11.32
C PRO A 111 13.70 1.12 11.88
N LEU A 112 13.02 2.21 12.29
CA LEU A 112 11.65 2.16 12.80
C LEU A 112 10.65 1.86 11.67
N GLU A 113 10.98 2.16 10.41
CA GLU A 113 10.14 1.83 9.26
C GLU A 113 10.02 0.33 9.05
N ALA A 114 11.10 -0.42 9.29
CA ALA A 114 11.08 -1.87 9.27
C ALA A 114 10.10 -2.41 10.32
N THR A 115 9.98 -1.73 11.46
CA THR A 115 9.03 -2.08 12.53
C THR A 115 7.59 -1.79 12.12
N LEU A 116 7.32 -0.64 11.49
CA LEU A 116 6.01 -0.31 10.93
C LEU A 116 5.58 -1.35 9.88
N ASN A 117 6.48 -1.68 8.95
CA ASN A 117 6.24 -2.67 7.91
C ASN A 117 5.98 -4.07 8.52
N ALA A 118 6.79 -4.49 9.48
CA ALA A 118 6.60 -5.76 10.18
C ALA A 118 5.25 -5.84 10.93
N CYS A 119 4.81 -4.75 11.54
CA CYS A 119 3.51 -4.66 12.21
C CYS A 119 2.35 -4.90 11.23
N VAL A 120 2.35 -4.18 10.10
CA VAL A 120 1.32 -4.33 9.05
C VAL A 120 1.32 -5.73 8.46
N LYS A 121 2.51 -6.28 8.15
CA LYS A 121 2.68 -7.65 7.61
C LYS A 121 2.14 -8.70 8.57
N THR A 122 2.50 -8.61 9.84
CA THR A 122 2.08 -9.58 10.86
C THR A 122 0.56 -9.55 11.04
N GLY A 123 -0.02 -8.35 11.14
CA GLY A 123 -1.47 -8.18 11.21
C GLY A 123 -2.17 -8.80 9.99
N MET A 124 -1.66 -8.53 8.80
CA MET A 124 -2.22 -9.03 7.55
C MET A 124 -2.13 -10.56 7.42
N SER A 125 -0.97 -11.12 7.74
CA SER A 125 -0.73 -12.56 7.71
C SER A 125 -1.67 -13.28 8.66
N ASN A 126 -1.83 -12.75 9.87
CA ASN A 126 -2.68 -13.36 10.90
C ASN A 126 -4.17 -13.37 10.52
N LYS A 127 -4.66 -12.34 9.83
CA LYS A 127 -6.08 -12.28 9.46
C LYS A 127 -6.38 -12.91 8.09
N CYS A 128 -5.51 -12.70 7.12
CA CYS A 128 -5.80 -12.92 5.70
C CYS A 128 -4.89 -13.94 5.01
N GLY A 129 -3.85 -14.42 5.69
CA GLY A 129 -2.87 -15.35 5.12
C GLY A 129 -1.74 -14.67 4.35
N SER A 130 -0.83 -15.49 3.84
CA SER A 130 0.42 -15.05 3.21
C SER A 130 0.19 -14.41 1.83
N GLU A 131 -0.87 -14.80 1.13
CA GLU A 131 -1.21 -14.27 -0.20
C GLU A 131 -1.61 -12.80 -0.14
N MET A 132 -2.47 -12.43 0.83
CA MET A 132 -2.85 -11.04 1.05
C MET A 132 -1.69 -10.22 1.61
N THR A 133 -0.85 -10.83 2.46
CA THR A 133 0.38 -10.20 2.96
C THR A 133 1.30 -9.83 1.79
N THR A 134 1.53 -10.75 0.86
CA THR A 134 2.35 -10.50 -0.34
C THR A 134 1.81 -9.35 -1.18
N LEU A 135 0.49 -9.26 -1.35
CA LEU A 135 -0.14 -8.16 -2.09
C LEU A 135 0.10 -6.81 -1.39
N ILE A 136 -0.17 -6.75 -0.09
CA ILE A 136 0.00 -5.54 0.72
C ILE A 136 1.47 -5.12 0.79
N GLU A 137 2.41 -6.06 0.88
CA GLU A 137 3.84 -5.76 0.84
C GLU A 137 4.27 -5.07 -0.45
N LYS A 138 3.80 -5.60 -1.59
CA LYS A 138 4.13 -5.04 -2.90
C LYS A 138 3.51 -3.66 -3.08
N MET A 139 2.27 -3.50 -2.66
CA MET A 139 1.61 -2.19 -2.62
C MET A 139 2.36 -1.20 -1.71
N TRP A 140 2.71 -1.61 -0.50
CA TRP A 140 3.42 -0.78 0.47
C TRP A 140 4.79 -0.34 -0.04
N SER A 141 5.55 -1.22 -0.70
CA SER A 141 6.83 -0.82 -1.33
C SER A 141 6.64 0.26 -2.40
N LEU A 142 5.58 0.17 -3.20
CA LEU A 142 5.27 1.18 -4.22
C LEU A 142 4.81 2.51 -3.60
N TRP A 143 4.16 2.46 -2.43
CA TRP A 143 3.64 3.64 -1.75
C TRP A 143 4.67 4.37 -0.89
N MET A 144 5.66 3.63 -0.36
CA MET A 144 6.70 4.16 0.53
C MET A 144 7.98 4.56 -0.19
N ASP A 145 8.31 4.00 -1.36
CA ASP A 145 9.48 4.39 -2.16
C ASP A 145 9.61 5.91 -2.40
N PRO A 146 8.51 6.64 -2.71
CA PRO A 146 8.59 8.10 -2.94
C PRO A 146 8.89 8.92 -1.68
N TRP A 147 8.86 8.34 -0.49
CA TRP A 147 9.26 9.03 0.76
C TRP A 147 10.77 8.94 1.02
N LEU A 148 11.48 8.13 0.25
CA LEU A 148 12.90 7.80 0.43
C LEU A 148 13.78 8.31 -0.73
N SER A 149 13.20 9.05 -1.69
CA SER A 149 13.89 9.51 -2.89
C SER A 149 14.48 10.92 -2.78
N ASP A 150 14.33 11.60 -1.64
CA ASP A 150 14.88 12.94 -1.40
C ASP A 150 15.93 12.92 -0.27
#